data_AF-A0AAD7XJ45-F1
#
_entry.id   AF-A0AAD7XJ45-F1
#
_cell.length_a   1.000
_cell.length_b   1.000
_cell.length_c   1.000
_cell.angle_alpha   90.00
_cell.angle_beta   90.00
_cell.angle_gamma   90.00
#
_symmetry.space_group_name_H-M   'P 1'
#
loop_
_entity.id
_entity.type
_entity.pdbx_description
1 polymer ?
#
loop_
_entity_poly.entity_id
_entity_poly.type
_entity_poly.pdbx_seq_one_letter_code
_entity_poly.pdbx_strand_id
1 'polypeptide(L)'
;MLGIACHDAESSAKVVIEGAESVDAHGQVICQSSLRVRTDGVPPLSLSLRLTPDQLEPVFSGAAWAGTVLWRAAVRLVEVALLGRDFSGATVIELGAGLGVPAMICARKGAASVVVTEQATLVDLLERNVRANFDGRIVCRELDWSRENANALCADLNATKPFDFILCCDCVYLPLYGDSFYRLADAIDALAGPDSHVFLALERRHVRDGTDGVDAFLDALDRFGFAIADTLPSEPPVDILHLRRR
;
A
#
# COMPACT_ATOMS: atom_id res chain seq x y z
N MET A 1 16.36 -10.51 -4.52
CA MET A 1 16.18 -9.78 -3.26
C MET A 1 16.58 -8.33 -3.52
N LEU A 2 15.63 -7.50 -3.97
CA LEU A 2 15.84 -6.07 -4.19
C LEU A 2 14.99 -5.33 -3.15
N GLY A 3 15.39 -5.46 -1.88
CA GLY A 3 15.04 -4.48 -0.86
C GLY A 3 15.87 -3.23 -1.13
N ILE A 4 15.28 -2.06 -0.93
CA ILE A 4 15.96 -0.77 -1.14
C ILE A 4 17.20 -0.75 -0.24
N ALA A 5 18.39 -0.86 -0.83
CA ALA A 5 19.64 -0.61 -0.13
C ALA A 5 19.70 0.88 0.18
N CYS A 6 19.81 1.21 1.46
CA CYS A 6 19.99 2.56 1.95
C CYS A 6 21.32 3.11 1.40
N HIS A 7 21.25 4.08 0.49
CA HIS A 7 22.39 4.91 0.14
C HIS A 7 22.02 6.35 0.46
N ASP A 8 22.80 6.92 1.39
CA ASP A 8 22.75 8.33 1.74
C ASP A 8 23.04 9.17 0.49
N ALA A 9 22.03 9.91 0.04
CA ALA A 9 22.18 11.00 -0.92
C ALA A 9 21.47 12.24 -0.36
N GLU A 10 22.25 13.25 -0.02
CA GLU A 10 21.80 14.51 0.57
C GLU A 10 20.88 15.32 -0.37
N SER A 11 19.85 15.93 0.25
CA SER A 11 19.16 17.17 -0.17
C SER A 11 18.28 17.12 -1.44
N SER A 12 17.07 16.53 -1.31
CA SER A 12 15.82 16.92 -2.03
C SER A 12 14.67 15.90 -1.86
N ALA A 13 14.91 14.76 -1.20
CA ALA A 13 13.90 13.72 -1.00
C ALA A 13 12.78 14.18 -0.04
N LYS A 14 11.53 14.14 -0.52
CA LYS A 14 10.34 14.47 0.28
C LYS A 14 9.98 13.37 1.29
N VAL A 15 10.49 12.17 1.06
CA VAL A 15 10.38 11.01 1.96
C VAL A 15 11.78 10.49 2.29
N VAL A 16 12.10 10.40 3.58
CA VAL A 16 13.36 9.83 4.07
C VAL A 16 13.04 8.58 4.90
N ILE A 17 13.73 7.48 4.63
CA ILE A 17 13.55 6.19 5.30
C ILE A 17 14.83 5.88 6.08
N GLU A 18 14.71 5.80 7.40
CA GLU A 18 15.80 5.44 8.29
C GLU A 18 15.54 4.02 8.84
N GLY A 19 16.45 3.08 8.59
CA GLY A 19 16.39 1.73 9.15
C GLY A 19 17.03 1.65 10.52
N ALA A 20 16.42 0.91 11.46
CA ALA A 20 17.14 0.46 12.65
C ALA A 20 17.46 -1.02 12.55
N GLU A 21 18.76 -1.31 12.67
CA GLU A 21 19.33 -2.63 12.59
C GLU A 21 19.27 -3.31 13.96
N SER A 22 18.86 -4.58 13.98
CA SER A 22 19.11 -5.46 15.12
C SER A 22 20.52 -5.98 15.00
N VAL A 23 21.31 -5.82 16.05
CA VAL A 23 22.68 -6.34 16.11
C VAL A 23 22.75 -7.59 16.98
N ASP A 24 23.64 -8.52 16.65
CA ASP A 24 23.94 -9.67 17.49
C ASP A 24 24.74 -9.26 18.74
N ALA A 25 25.07 -10.23 19.59
CA ALA A 25 25.90 -10.02 20.77
C ALA A 25 27.32 -9.49 20.45
N HIS A 26 27.72 -9.50 19.17
CA HIS A 26 29.00 -9.03 18.66
C HIS A 26 28.89 -7.68 17.91
N GLY A 27 27.71 -7.05 17.91
CA GLY A 27 27.48 -5.78 17.21
C GLY A 27 27.33 -5.93 15.69
N GLN A 28 27.21 -7.15 15.16
CA GLN A 28 26.97 -7.37 13.73
C GLN A 28 25.49 -7.23 13.41
N VAL A 29 25.19 -6.51 12.33
CA VAL A 29 23.83 -6.34 11.80
C VAL A 29 23.26 -7.70 11.40
N ILE A 30 22.21 -8.14 12.10
CA ILE A 30 21.47 -9.36 11.80
C ILE A 30 20.36 -9.08 10.79
N CYS A 31 19.56 -8.03 11.04
CA CYS A 31 18.33 -7.77 10.30
C CYS A 31 17.83 -6.34 10.53
N GLN A 32 17.30 -5.70 9.49
CA GLN A 32 16.55 -4.46 9.62
C GLN A 32 15.18 -4.76 10.22
N SER A 33 14.91 -4.22 11.40
CA SER A 33 13.75 -4.65 12.19
C SER A 33 12.68 -3.59 12.38
N SER A 34 13.02 -2.34 12.04
CA SER A 34 12.09 -1.21 12.04
C SER A 34 12.53 -0.17 11.02
N LEU A 35 11.56 0.65 10.62
CA LEU A 35 11.73 1.81 9.75
C LEU A 35 11.18 3.04 10.45
N ARG A 36 11.83 4.18 10.23
CA ARG A 36 11.25 5.49 10.45
C ARG A 36 11.07 6.18 9.11
N VAL A 37 9.84 6.56 8.80
CA VAL A 37 9.49 7.27 7.57
C VAL A 37 9.23 8.73 7.91
N ARG A 38 10.07 9.62 7.40
CA ARG A 38 9.93 11.08 7.56
C ARG A 38 9.38 11.64 6.26
N THR A 39 8.39 12.52 6.37
CA THR A 39 7.70 13.12 5.24
C THR A 39 7.59 14.62 5.46
N ASP A 40 7.81 15.41 4.42
CA ASP A 40 7.78 16.88 4.55
C ASP A 40 6.40 17.38 5.01
N GLY A 41 6.39 18.19 6.07
CA GLY A 41 5.17 18.78 6.62
C GLY A 41 4.23 17.78 7.33
N VAL A 42 4.66 16.54 7.55
CA VAL A 42 3.87 15.49 8.20
C VAL A 42 4.73 14.85 9.32
N PRO A 43 4.19 14.64 10.53
CA PRO A 43 4.99 14.03 11.58
C PRO A 43 5.45 12.62 11.18
N PRO A 44 6.60 12.14 11.68
CA PRO A 44 7.17 10.87 11.22
C PRO A 44 6.29 9.67 11.58
N LEU A 45 6.49 8.57 10.84
CA LEU A 45 5.93 7.26 11.12
C LEU A 45 7.03 6.33 11.63
N SER A 46 6.71 5.51 12.64
CA SER A 46 7.58 4.45 13.15
C SER A 46 6.95 3.08 12.87
N LEU A 47 7.68 2.21 12.16
CA LEU A 47 7.17 0.94 11.65
C LEU A 47 8.04 -0.21 12.17
N SER A 48 7.41 -1.31 12.56
CA SER A 48 8.04 -2.60 12.79
C SER A 48 8.03 -3.42 11.50
N LEU A 49 9.11 -4.17 11.26
CA LEU A 49 9.21 -5.19 10.21
C LEU A 49 9.15 -6.61 10.81
N ARG A 50 9.04 -6.72 12.14
CA ARG A 50 9.14 -7.99 12.86
C ARG A 50 7.84 -8.79 12.79
N LEU A 51 7.94 -10.01 12.30
CA LEU A 51 6.89 -11.02 12.39
C LEU A 51 6.98 -11.80 13.70
N THR A 52 5.83 -12.27 14.19
CA THR A 52 5.79 -13.25 15.30
C THR A 52 6.11 -14.65 14.77
N PRO A 53 6.51 -15.61 15.63
CA PRO A 53 6.82 -16.98 15.20
C PRO A 53 5.71 -17.64 14.37
N ASP A 54 4.45 -17.44 14.77
CA ASP A 54 3.27 -17.98 14.06
C ASP A 54 3.07 -17.36 12.67
N GLN A 55 3.67 -16.18 12.41
CA GLN A 55 3.65 -15.50 11.11
C GLN A 55 4.86 -15.83 10.23
N LEU A 56 5.86 -16.56 10.74
CA LEU A 56 7.08 -16.88 9.98
C LEU A 56 6.87 -18.00 8.96
N GLU A 57 6.05 -19.01 9.29
CA GLU A 57 5.82 -20.16 8.40
C GLU A 57 5.20 -19.77 7.04
N PRO A 58 4.20 -18.87 6.95
CA PRO A 58 3.69 -18.35 5.67
C PRO A 58 4.73 -17.55 4.85
N VAL A 59 5.71 -16.93 5.50
CA VAL A 59 6.74 -16.11 4.83
C VAL A 59 7.74 -16.94 4.05
N PHE A 60 8.06 -18.15 4.53
CA PHE A 60 8.97 -19.06 3.85
C PHE A 60 8.28 -19.98 2.83
N SER A 61 6.95 -19.96 2.77
CA SER A 61 6.14 -20.86 1.92
C SER A 61 5.31 -20.14 0.85
N GLY A 62 5.31 -18.80 0.80
CA GLY A 62 4.50 -18.04 -0.16
C GLY A 62 4.92 -16.58 -0.32
N ALA A 63 4.00 -15.75 -0.81
CA ALA A 63 4.27 -14.35 -1.13
C ALA A 63 4.19 -13.38 0.06
N ALA A 64 3.87 -13.88 1.26
CA ALA A 64 3.62 -13.07 2.46
C ALA A 64 4.83 -12.22 2.90
N TRP A 65 6.06 -12.62 2.54
CA TRP A 65 7.27 -11.83 2.79
C TRP A 65 7.22 -10.45 2.11
N ALA A 66 6.51 -10.32 0.99
CA ALA A 66 6.43 -9.06 0.27
C ALA A 66 5.74 -7.98 1.12
N GLY A 67 4.73 -8.33 1.91
CA GLY A 67 4.02 -7.37 2.75
C GLY A 67 4.79 -6.89 3.98
N THR A 68 5.99 -7.41 4.26
CA THR A 68 6.85 -6.96 5.37
C THR A 68 7.88 -5.92 4.95
N VAL A 69 7.84 -5.45 3.71
CA VAL A 69 8.80 -4.51 3.14
C VAL A 69 8.10 -3.22 2.74
N LEU A 70 8.76 -2.08 2.94
CA LEU A 70 8.32 -0.82 2.35
C LEU A 70 8.78 -0.76 0.89
N TRP A 71 7.86 -1.03 -0.04
CA TRP A 71 8.15 -1.00 -1.47
C TRP A 71 8.34 0.41 -2.01
N ARG A 72 9.20 0.56 -3.02
CA ARG A 72 9.48 1.86 -3.67
C ARG A 72 8.20 2.47 -4.24
N ALA A 73 7.27 1.67 -4.74
CA ALA A 73 6.00 2.13 -5.26
C ALA A 73 5.18 2.92 -4.22
N ALA A 74 5.11 2.43 -2.98
CA ALA A 74 4.40 3.11 -1.89
C ALA A 74 5.03 4.46 -1.54
N VAL A 75 6.36 4.52 -1.49
CA VAL A 75 7.12 5.76 -1.25
C VAL A 75 6.84 6.78 -2.36
N ARG A 76 6.91 6.34 -3.62
CA ARG A 76 6.65 7.20 -4.77
C ARG A 76 5.21 7.70 -4.80
N LEU A 77 4.23 6.86 -4.44
CA LEU A 77 2.84 7.31 -4.35
C LEU A 77 2.69 8.46 -3.35
N VAL A 78 3.29 8.31 -2.16
CA VAL A 78 3.30 9.36 -1.14
C VAL A 78 3.88 10.65 -1.69
N GLU A 79 5.06 10.59 -2.30
CA GLU A 79 5.80 11.76 -2.79
C GLU A 79 5.06 12.55 -3.87
N VAL A 80 4.45 11.85 -4.84
CA VAL A 80 3.94 12.49 -6.05
C VAL A 80 2.43 12.72 -6.01
N ALA A 81 1.67 11.87 -5.30
CA ALA A 81 0.20 11.90 -5.34
C ALA A 81 -0.44 12.38 -4.03
N LEU A 82 0.18 12.11 -2.88
CA LEU A 82 -0.46 12.29 -1.57
C LEU A 82 0.05 13.52 -0.80
N LEU A 83 1.35 13.81 -0.79
CA LEU A 83 1.90 14.93 0.01
C LEU A 83 1.35 16.31 -0.38
N GLY A 84 1.05 16.52 -1.65
CA GLY A 84 0.46 17.77 -2.16
C GLY A 84 -1.06 17.87 -2.02
N ARG A 85 -1.74 16.83 -1.52
CA ARG A 85 -3.20 16.70 -1.56
C ARG A 85 -3.83 16.90 -0.18
N ASP A 86 -4.95 17.59 -0.11
CA ASP A 86 -5.75 17.69 1.12
C ASP A 86 -6.72 16.50 1.22
N PHE A 87 -6.75 15.84 2.37
CA PHE A 87 -7.66 14.73 2.67
C PHE A 87 -8.70 15.12 3.73
N SER A 88 -8.79 16.39 4.12
CA SER A 88 -9.72 16.89 5.12
C SER A 88 -11.16 16.44 4.86
N GLY A 89 -11.72 15.65 5.78
CA GLY A 89 -13.10 15.15 5.68
C GLY A 89 -13.30 13.92 4.81
N ALA A 90 -12.23 13.42 4.15
CA ALA A 90 -12.33 12.31 3.21
C ALA A 90 -12.32 10.94 3.89
N THR A 91 -12.90 9.96 3.20
CA THR A 91 -12.82 8.52 3.49
C THR A 91 -11.77 7.88 2.59
N VAL A 92 -10.84 7.12 3.18
CA VAL A 92 -9.71 6.50 2.47
C VAL A 92 -9.67 5.02 2.77
N ILE A 93 -9.46 4.19 1.76
CA ILE A 93 -9.13 2.77 1.92
C ILE A 93 -7.83 2.43 1.18
N GLU A 94 -6.96 1.64 1.80
CA GLU A 94 -5.78 1.06 1.17
C GLU A 94 -5.90 -0.45 1.04
N LEU A 95 -5.69 -0.97 -0.17
CA LEU A 95 -5.74 -2.37 -0.55
C LEU A 95 -4.32 -2.94 -0.63
N GLY A 96 -4.05 -4.03 0.09
CA GLY A 96 -2.71 -4.64 0.15
C GLY A 96 -1.69 -3.67 0.78
N ALA A 97 -2.02 -3.18 1.98
CA ALA A 97 -1.34 -2.05 2.59
C ALA A 97 0.10 -2.37 3.06
N GLY A 98 0.46 -3.64 3.24
CA GLY A 98 1.71 -4.09 3.84
C GLY A 98 1.95 -3.43 5.20
N LEU A 99 2.80 -2.40 5.21
CA LEU A 99 3.12 -1.61 6.41
C LEU A 99 2.17 -0.42 6.66
N GLY A 100 1.27 -0.09 5.73
CA GLY A 100 0.22 0.93 5.85
C GLY A 100 0.67 2.39 5.66
N VAL A 101 1.83 2.62 5.05
CA VAL A 101 2.43 3.97 4.97
C VAL A 101 1.55 4.97 4.20
N PRO A 102 1.10 4.70 2.96
CA PRO A 102 0.28 5.63 2.21
C PRO A 102 -1.00 6.09 2.95
N ALA A 103 -1.79 5.16 3.47
CA ALA A 103 -2.99 5.48 4.24
C ALA A 103 -2.71 6.25 5.53
N MET A 104 -1.63 5.91 6.25
CA MET A 104 -1.21 6.66 7.44
C MET A 104 -0.83 8.11 7.09
N ILE A 105 -0.25 8.36 5.92
CA ILE A 105 -0.01 9.73 5.45
C ILE A 105 -1.33 10.45 5.17
N CYS A 106 -2.30 9.81 4.50
CA CYS A 106 -3.63 10.40 4.32
C CYS A 106 -4.30 10.74 5.65
N ALA A 107 -4.18 9.89 6.68
CA ALA A 107 -4.67 10.16 8.03
C ALA A 107 -4.00 11.39 8.65
N ARG A 108 -2.67 11.53 8.53
CA ARG A 108 -1.95 12.73 9.00
C ARG A 108 -2.32 13.99 8.22
N LYS A 109 -2.82 13.84 6.99
CA LYS A 109 -3.28 14.94 6.11
C LYS A 109 -4.79 15.20 6.19
N GLY A 110 -5.45 14.75 7.27
CA GLY A 110 -6.81 15.17 7.61
C GLY A 110 -7.94 14.24 7.19
N ALA A 111 -7.64 13.06 6.64
CA ALA A 111 -8.67 12.05 6.36
C ALA A 111 -9.53 11.79 7.61
N ALA A 112 -10.86 11.87 7.44
CA ALA A 112 -11.81 11.69 8.53
C ALA A 112 -11.98 10.22 8.92
N SER A 113 -11.84 9.32 7.94
CA SER A 113 -11.86 7.87 8.15
C SER A 113 -10.85 7.20 7.24
N VAL A 114 -10.05 6.31 7.80
CA VAL A 114 -9.04 5.54 7.07
C VAL A 114 -9.18 4.07 7.41
N VAL A 115 -9.29 3.25 6.38
CA VAL A 115 -9.29 1.80 6.46
C VAL A 115 -8.04 1.27 5.76
N VAL A 116 -7.29 0.40 6.43
CA VAL A 116 -6.14 -0.29 5.82
C VAL A 116 -6.42 -1.78 5.80
N THR A 117 -6.19 -2.40 4.65
CA THR A 117 -6.53 -3.81 4.43
C THR A 117 -5.34 -4.64 4.01
N GLU A 118 -5.30 -5.87 4.48
CA GLU A 118 -4.27 -6.86 4.16
C GLU A 118 -4.83 -8.29 4.21
N GLN A 119 -4.07 -9.27 3.73
CA GLN A 119 -4.36 -10.68 3.95
C GLN A 119 -4.23 -11.04 5.43
N ALA A 120 -5.01 -12.02 5.90
CA ALA A 120 -5.10 -12.43 7.31
C ALA A 120 -3.76 -12.51 8.03
N THR A 121 -2.76 -13.11 7.38
CA THR A 121 -1.42 -13.36 7.95
C THR A 121 -0.64 -12.08 8.28
N LEU A 122 -1.00 -10.94 7.67
CA LEU A 122 -0.28 -9.66 7.81
C LEU A 122 -1.06 -8.60 8.59
N VAL A 123 -2.35 -8.81 8.87
CA VAL A 123 -3.19 -7.84 9.61
C VAL A 123 -2.57 -7.50 10.96
N ASP A 124 -2.04 -8.48 11.70
CA ASP A 124 -1.38 -8.24 13.00
C ASP A 124 -0.13 -7.35 12.89
N LEU A 125 0.62 -7.43 11.79
CA LEU A 125 1.77 -6.53 11.56
C LEU A 125 1.28 -5.12 11.26
N LEU A 126 0.30 -5.00 10.37
CA LEU A 126 -0.31 -3.74 9.99
C LEU A 126 -0.91 -3.01 11.20
N GLU A 127 -1.63 -3.72 12.07
CA GLU A 127 -2.20 -3.15 13.29
C GLU A 127 -1.14 -2.66 14.27
N ARG A 128 -0.04 -3.40 14.46
CA ARG A 128 1.07 -2.96 15.31
C ARG A 128 1.68 -1.66 14.78
N ASN A 129 1.83 -1.54 13.47
CA ASN A 129 2.34 -0.33 12.82
C ASN A 129 1.37 0.85 12.96
N VAL A 130 0.06 0.62 12.78
CA VAL A 130 -0.95 1.65 13.00
C VAL A 130 -0.96 2.13 14.46
N ARG A 131 -0.97 1.20 15.42
CA ARG A 131 -0.98 1.50 16.87
C ARG A 131 0.26 2.25 17.34
N ALA A 132 1.40 2.06 16.68
CA ALA A 132 2.62 2.81 16.98
C ALA A 132 2.54 4.30 16.57
N ASN A 133 1.56 4.67 15.74
CA ASN A 133 1.48 6.00 15.12
C ASN A 133 0.16 6.75 15.35
N PHE A 134 -0.90 6.03 15.75
CA PHE A 134 -2.26 6.56 15.89
C PHE A 134 -3.02 5.91 17.05
N ASP A 135 -3.75 6.74 17.79
CA ASP A 135 -4.64 6.30 18.87
C ASP A 135 -6.06 6.03 18.33
N GLY A 136 -6.20 4.99 17.49
CA GLY A 136 -7.52 4.47 17.06
C GLY A 136 -8.22 5.22 15.92
N ARG A 137 -7.52 6.08 15.16
CA ARG A 137 -8.09 6.81 14.00
C ARG A 137 -8.13 6.01 12.70
N ILE A 138 -7.42 4.88 12.65
CA ILE A 138 -7.28 4.05 11.46
C ILE A 138 -7.77 2.65 11.80
N VAL A 139 -8.64 2.11 10.96
CA VAL A 139 -9.22 0.78 11.14
C VAL A 139 -8.45 -0.22 10.28
N CYS A 140 -7.94 -1.29 10.89
CA CYS A 140 -7.31 -2.38 10.17
C CYS A 140 -8.34 -3.49 9.93
N ARG A 141 -8.31 -4.09 8.73
CA ARG A 141 -9.19 -5.20 8.35
C ARG A 141 -8.47 -6.22 7.49
N GLU A 142 -8.88 -7.47 7.64
CA GLU A 142 -8.58 -8.49 6.64
C GLU A 142 -9.40 -8.21 5.38
N LEU A 143 -8.78 -8.38 4.21
CA LEU A 143 -9.49 -8.42 2.93
C LEU A 143 -8.77 -9.32 1.93
N ASP A 144 -9.23 -10.56 1.78
CA ASP A 144 -8.96 -11.32 0.55
C ASP A 144 -9.80 -10.72 -0.58
N TRP A 145 -9.14 -10.25 -1.64
CA TRP A 145 -9.82 -9.44 -2.65
C TRP A 145 -10.91 -10.25 -3.34
N SER A 146 -12.09 -9.65 -3.40
CA SER A 146 -13.21 -10.01 -4.26
C SER A 146 -14.28 -8.95 -4.10
N ARG A 147 -15.22 -8.89 -5.05
CA ARG A 147 -16.41 -8.03 -4.90
C ARG A 147 -17.24 -8.37 -3.66
N GLU A 148 -17.40 -9.66 -3.37
CA GLU A 148 -18.19 -10.14 -2.24
C GLU A 148 -17.58 -9.69 -0.91
N ASN A 149 -16.27 -9.91 -0.72
CA ASN A 149 -15.58 -9.51 0.50
C ASN A 149 -15.50 -7.98 0.63
N ALA A 150 -15.36 -7.24 -0.47
CA ALA A 150 -15.40 -5.78 -0.46
C ALA A 150 -16.79 -5.26 -0.01
N ASN A 151 -17.87 -5.85 -0.52
CA ASN A 151 -19.23 -5.50 -0.08
C ASN A 151 -19.47 -5.86 1.39
N ALA A 152 -18.98 -7.02 1.84
CA ALA A 152 -19.06 -7.45 3.23
C ALA A 152 -18.30 -6.50 4.17
N LEU A 153 -17.11 -6.04 3.74
CA LEU A 153 -16.34 -5.03 4.44
C LEU A 153 -17.12 -3.71 4.56
N CYS A 154 -17.74 -3.22 3.48
CA CYS A 154 -18.59 -2.02 3.54
C CYS A 154 -19.75 -2.19 4.53
N ALA A 155 -20.36 -3.39 4.60
CA ALA A 155 -21.41 -3.68 5.57
C ALA A 155 -20.90 -3.69 7.02
N ASP A 156 -19.75 -4.32 7.29
CA ASP A 156 -19.10 -4.31 8.62
C ASP A 156 -18.80 -2.88 9.10
N LEU A 157 -18.29 -2.05 8.18
CA LEU A 157 -17.98 -0.65 8.45
C LEU A 157 -19.23 0.24 8.56
N ASN A 158 -20.43 -0.29 8.31
CA ASN A 158 -21.67 0.48 8.16
C ASN A 158 -21.50 1.66 7.18
N ALA A 159 -20.77 1.42 6.08
CA ALA A 159 -20.47 2.44 5.09
C ALA A 159 -21.76 2.88 4.38
N THR A 160 -22.07 4.17 4.46
CA THR A 160 -23.26 4.76 3.83
C THR A 160 -22.98 5.33 2.44
N LYS A 161 -21.71 5.39 2.05
CA LYS A 161 -21.23 5.84 0.73
C LYS A 161 -19.94 5.09 0.34
N PRO A 162 -19.59 5.08 -0.95
CA PRO A 162 -18.28 4.61 -1.41
C PRO A 162 -17.11 5.44 -0.83
N PHE A 163 -15.90 4.90 -0.90
CA PHE A 163 -14.70 5.60 -0.44
C PHE A 163 -14.34 6.76 -1.37
N ASP A 164 -13.96 7.90 -0.82
CA ASP A 164 -13.53 9.05 -1.61
C ASP A 164 -12.17 8.77 -2.27
N PHE A 165 -11.28 8.04 -1.58
CA PHE A 165 -9.96 7.64 -2.06
C PHE A 165 -9.69 6.15 -1.86
N ILE A 166 -9.19 5.49 -2.90
CA ILE A 166 -8.73 4.09 -2.88
C ILE A 166 -7.26 4.06 -3.27
N LEU A 167 -6.42 3.48 -2.42
CA LEU A 167 -4.97 3.38 -2.64
C LEU A 167 -4.59 1.91 -2.85
N CYS A 168 -3.66 1.65 -3.77
CA CYS A 168 -3.09 0.32 -3.97
C CYS A 168 -1.65 0.44 -4.48
N CYS A 169 -0.70 -0.19 -3.77
CA CYS A 169 0.72 -0.08 -4.08
C CYS A 169 1.34 -1.47 -4.26
N ASP A 170 1.87 -1.73 -5.45
CA ASP A 170 2.67 -2.90 -5.81
C ASP A 170 2.00 -4.27 -5.57
N CYS A 171 0.67 -4.30 -5.69
CA CYS A 171 -0.14 -5.51 -5.52
C CYS A 171 -0.23 -6.39 -6.79
N VAL A 172 0.49 -6.03 -7.86
CA VAL A 172 0.41 -6.72 -9.16
C VAL A 172 1.79 -7.24 -9.55
N TYR A 173 1.92 -8.56 -9.58
CA TYR A 173 3.09 -9.25 -10.10
C TYR A 173 2.70 -10.70 -10.42
N LEU A 174 2.33 -10.94 -11.68
CA LEU A 174 1.82 -12.23 -12.18
C LEU A 174 2.69 -13.45 -11.77
N PRO A 175 4.04 -13.40 -11.85
CA PRO A 175 4.87 -14.54 -11.46
C PRO A 175 4.76 -14.94 -9.98
N LEU A 176 4.35 -14.03 -9.09
CA LEU A 176 4.26 -14.30 -7.65
C LEU A 176 2.82 -14.44 -7.17
N TYR A 177 1.92 -13.57 -7.64
CA TYR A 177 0.54 -13.49 -7.16
C TYR A 177 -0.47 -14.12 -8.12
N GLY A 178 -0.02 -14.61 -9.28
CA GLY A 178 -0.92 -15.12 -10.32
C GLY A 178 -1.88 -14.04 -10.82
N ASP A 179 -3.12 -14.43 -11.08
CA ASP A 179 -4.18 -13.59 -11.64
C ASP A 179 -5.05 -12.91 -10.57
N SER A 180 -4.59 -12.85 -9.32
CA SER A 180 -5.29 -12.21 -8.19
C SER A 180 -5.64 -10.74 -8.46
N PHE A 181 -4.93 -10.08 -9.37
CA PHE A 181 -5.24 -8.72 -9.81
C PHE A 181 -6.63 -8.56 -10.43
N TYR A 182 -7.25 -9.63 -10.98
CA TYR A 182 -8.65 -9.56 -11.40
C TYR A 182 -9.59 -9.38 -10.20
N ARG A 183 -9.32 -10.10 -9.11
CA ARG A 183 -10.10 -9.95 -7.88
C ARG A 183 -9.82 -8.62 -7.18
N LEU A 184 -8.60 -8.10 -7.29
CA LEU A 184 -8.27 -6.74 -6.88
C LEU A 184 -9.09 -5.70 -7.66
N ALA A 185 -9.19 -5.84 -8.99
CA ALA A 185 -10.01 -4.96 -9.82
C ALA A 185 -11.50 -5.04 -9.43
N ASP A 186 -12.02 -6.23 -9.14
CA ASP A 186 -13.38 -6.42 -8.60
C ASP A 186 -13.60 -5.70 -7.26
N ALA A 187 -12.63 -5.77 -6.36
CA ALA A 187 -12.70 -5.08 -5.08
C ALA A 187 -12.66 -3.55 -5.27
N ILE A 188 -11.78 -3.03 -6.12
CA ILE A 188 -11.72 -1.59 -6.46
C ILE A 188 -13.06 -1.11 -7.02
N ASP A 189 -13.66 -1.85 -7.96
CA ASP A 189 -14.94 -1.49 -8.56
C ASP A 189 -16.09 -1.48 -7.53
N ALA A 190 -16.09 -2.42 -6.58
CA ALA A 190 -17.08 -2.49 -5.50
C ALA A 190 -16.95 -1.36 -4.48
N LEU A 191 -15.72 -0.91 -4.20
CA LEU A 191 -15.42 0.12 -3.20
C LEU A 191 -15.55 1.55 -3.76
N ALA A 192 -15.50 1.70 -5.08
CA ALA A 192 -15.51 2.98 -5.78
C ALA A 192 -16.91 3.41 -6.21
N GLY A 193 -17.22 4.68 -5.98
CA GLY A 193 -18.35 5.39 -6.56
C GLY A 193 -17.97 6.22 -7.80
N PRO A 194 -18.94 6.96 -8.36
CA PRO A 194 -18.69 7.85 -9.50
C PRO A 194 -17.64 8.93 -9.22
N ASP A 195 -17.58 9.42 -7.98
CA ASP A 195 -16.68 10.51 -7.59
C ASP A 195 -15.34 10.04 -7.02
N SER A 196 -15.18 8.73 -6.77
CA SER A 196 -13.99 8.17 -6.14
C SER A 196 -12.71 8.39 -6.94
N HIS A 197 -11.62 8.60 -6.22
CA HIS A 197 -10.27 8.71 -6.75
C HIS A 197 -9.48 7.44 -6.45
N VAL A 198 -9.01 6.75 -7.48
CA VAL A 198 -8.20 5.53 -7.32
C VAL A 198 -6.75 5.85 -7.65
N PHE A 199 -5.87 5.72 -6.66
CA PHE A 199 -4.44 5.93 -6.83
C PHE A 199 -3.70 4.60 -6.81
N LEU A 200 -2.99 4.31 -7.90
CA LEU A 200 -2.21 3.10 -8.08
C LEU A 200 -0.72 3.45 -8.19
N ALA A 201 0.12 2.65 -7.56
CA ALA A 201 1.56 2.67 -7.78
C ALA A 201 2.04 1.27 -8.12
N LEU A 202 2.51 1.06 -9.35
CA LEU A 202 2.78 -0.26 -9.91
C LEU A 202 4.22 -0.29 -10.42
N GLU A 203 5.06 -1.19 -9.89
CA GLU A 203 6.40 -1.39 -10.43
C GLU A 203 6.37 -2.37 -11.59
N ARG A 204 6.73 -1.89 -12.78
CA ARG A 204 6.94 -2.70 -13.98
C ARG A 204 8.16 -3.58 -13.84
N ARG A 205 8.02 -4.86 -14.10
CA ARG A 205 9.10 -5.84 -13.92
C ARG A 205 9.35 -6.61 -15.20
N HIS A 206 10.62 -6.75 -15.56
CA HIS A 206 10.99 -7.60 -16.67
C HIS A 206 10.78 -9.07 -16.30
N VAL A 207 9.92 -9.75 -17.05
CA VAL A 207 9.66 -11.19 -16.91
C VAL A 207 10.21 -11.88 -18.16
N ARG A 208 11.07 -12.87 -17.96
CA ARG A 208 11.79 -13.56 -19.05
C ARG A 208 10.83 -14.17 -20.08
N ASP A 209 9.78 -14.83 -19.58
CA ASP A 209 8.75 -15.49 -20.38
C ASP A 209 7.37 -15.05 -19.84
N GLY A 210 6.73 -14.08 -20.50
CA GLY A 210 5.39 -13.59 -20.12
C GLY A 210 5.36 -12.10 -19.78
N THR A 211 4.49 -11.72 -18.84
CA THR A 211 4.26 -10.32 -18.43
C THR A 211 4.28 -10.20 -16.92
N ASP A 212 4.40 -8.98 -16.41
CA ASP A 212 4.24 -8.67 -14.97
C ASP A 212 2.76 -8.66 -14.52
N GLY A 213 1.81 -8.76 -15.46
CA GLY A 213 0.37 -8.72 -15.21
C GLY A 213 -0.23 -7.31 -15.14
N VAL A 214 0.58 -6.25 -15.18
CA VAL A 214 0.08 -4.87 -14.99
C VAL A 214 -0.88 -4.46 -16.10
N ASP A 215 -0.59 -4.77 -17.37
CA ASP A 215 -1.50 -4.40 -18.48
C ASP A 215 -2.85 -5.12 -18.39
N ALA A 216 -2.85 -6.41 -18.02
CA ALA A 216 -4.08 -7.18 -17.84
C ALA A 216 -4.93 -6.63 -16.67
N PHE A 217 -4.29 -6.15 -15.61
CA PHE A 217 -4.96 -5.47 -14.51
C PHE A 217 -5.59 -4.12 -14.94
N LEU A 218 -4.86 -3.32 -15.71
CA LEU A 218 -5.37 -2.04 -16.23
C LEU A 218 -6.53 -2.26 -17.21
N ASP A 219 -6.45 -3.28 -18.07
CA ASP A 219 -7.55 -3.70 -18.95
C ASP A 219 -8.79 -4.13 -18.15
N ALA A 220 -8.62 -4.82 -17.01
CA ALA A 220 -9.72 -5.18 -16.15
C ALA A 220 -10.41 -3.95 -15.53
N LEU A 221 -9.63 -2.96 -15.09
CA LEU A 221 -10.16 -1.69 -14.58
C LEU A 221 -10.85 -0.87 -15.68
N ASP A 222 -10.33 -0.85 -16.91
CA ASP A 222 -10.99 -0.17 -18.05
C ASP A 222 -12.36 -0.77 -18.36
N ARG A 223 -12.51 -2.10 -18.25
CA ARG A 223 -13.83 -2.78 -18.39
C ARG A 223 -14.84 -2.37 -17.33
N PHE A 224 -14.40 -1.96 -16.14
CA PHE A 224 -15.24 -1.35 -15.11
C PHE A 224 -15.49 0.15 -15.33
N GLY A 225 -14.94 0.72 -16.41
CA GLY A 225 -15.10 2.12 -16.78
C GLY A 225 -14.09 3.06 -16.12
N PHE A 226 -13.00 2.56 -15.53
CA PHE A 226 -11.95 3.43 -15.01
C PHE A 226 -11.06 3.95 -16.14
N ALA A 227 -10.68 5.23 -16.05
CA ALA A 227 -9.73 5.89 -16.94
C ALA A 227 -8.71 6.67 -16.14
N ILE A 228 -7.53 6.87 -16.73
CA ILE A 228 -6.55 7.83 -16.23
C ILE A 228 -7.16 9.23 -16.26
N ALA A 229 -7.28 9.85 -15.10
CA ALA A 229 -7.84 11.19 -14.93
C ALA A 229 -6.78 12.29 -15.12
N ASP A 230 -5.55 12.03 -14.67
CA ASP A 230 -4.40 12.90 -14.88
C ASP A 230 -3.10 12.09 -14.88
N THR A 231 -2.11 12.63 -15.58
CA THR A 231 -0.76 12.09 -15.60
C THR A 231 0.01 12.63 -14.40
N LEU A 232 0.37 11.75 -13.49
CA LEU A 232 1.27 12.08 -12.38
C LEU A 232 2.73 11.84 -12.79
N PRO A 233 3.70 12.53 -12.17
CA PRO A 233 5.11 12.24 -12.41
C PRO A 233 5.45 10.79 -12.07
N SER A 234 5.67 9.98 -13.10
CA SER A 234 6.19 8.61 -12.97
C SER A 234 7.66 8.58 -13.39
N GLU A 235 8.43 7.73 -12.71
CA GLU A 235 9.81 7.45 -13.10
C GLU A 235 9.96 5.93 -13.21
N PRO A 236 10.41 5.43 -14.37
CA PRO A 236 10.62 4.01 -14.54
C PRO A 236 11.51 3.43 -13.43
N PRO A 237 11.20 2.23 -12.93
CA PRO A 237 10.15 1.35 -13.46
C PRO A 237 8.80 1.49 -12.73
N VAL A 238 8.51 2.58 -12.00
CA VAL A 238 7.26 2.72 -11.23
C VAL A 238 6.26 3.64 -11.96
N ASP A 239 5.13 3.06 -12.34
CA ASP A 239 3.98 3.80 -12.85
C ASP A 239 3.14 4.31 -11.68
N ILE A 240 2.86 5.62 -11.65
CA ILE A 240 1.94 6.24 -10.71
C ILE A 240 0.71 6.72 -11.47
N LEU A 241 -0.45 6.14 -11.15
CA LEU A 241 -1.68 6.35 -11.89
C LEU A 241 -2.76 6.89 -10.97
N HIS A 242 -3.50 7.88 -11.48
CA HIS A 242 -4.72 8.35 -10.88
C HIS A 242 -5.88 8.04 -11.81
N LEU A 243 -6.78 7.16 -11.37
CA LEU A 243 -7.93 6.71 -12.13
C LEU A 243 -9.24 7.24 -11.54
N ARG A 244 -10.21 7.50 -12.43
CA ARG A 244 -11.61 7.81 -12.09
C ARG A 244 -12.55 7.08 -13.03
N ARG A 245 -13.80 6.88 -12.61
CA ARG A 245 -14.84 6.27 -13.47
C ARG A 245 -15.28 7.29 -14.54
N ARG A 246 -15.46 6.84 -15.79
CA ARG A 246 -16.00 7.63 -16.91
C ARG A 246 -17.51 7.79 -16.82
#